data_AF-A0A4Y2UJN8-F1
#
_entry.id   AF-A0A4Y2UJN8-F1
#
_cell.length_a   1.000
_cell.length_b   1.000
_cell.length_c   1.000
_cell.angle_alpha   90.00
_cell.angle_beta   90.00
_cell.angle_gamma   90.00
#
_symmetry.space_group_name_H-M   'P 1'
#
loop_
_entity.id
_entity.type
_entity.pdbx_description
1 polymer ?
#
loop_
_entity_poly.entity_id
_entity_poly.type
_entity_poly.pdbx_seq_one_letter_code
_entity_poly.pdbx_strand_id
1 'polypeptide(L)'
;MKAGFLEKKTSSETEEVDSIKHSIGGEINPEQWASIQKDCNTNISFEAFLDVDNELQTCGTMSDKEIVANINAEISDEENEELDEQERKTVTVKETEKAVELLQSFLESIDNIGTESFCAIATLEKTVLLQKDSVRWQTSIKDFFF
;
A
#
# COMPACT_ATOMS: atom_id res chain seq x y z
N MET A 1 -40.10 42.66 -15.67
CA MET A 1 -41.01 41.50 -15.42
C MET A 1 -40.75 40.48 -16.52
N LYS A 2 -40.71 39.16 -16.36
CA LYS A 2 -40.67 38.21 -15.23
C LYS A 2 -40.44 36.84 -15.90
N ALA A 3 -39.45 36.07 -15.47
CA ALA A 3 -39.32 34.62 -15.62
C ALA A 3 -38.06 34.21 -14.83
N GLY A 4 -38.01 33.25 -13.93
CA GLY A 4 -38.95 32.19 -13.51
C GLY A 4 -38.04 31.11 -12.92
N PHE A 5 -37.71 31.21 -11.63
CA PHE A 5 -36.83 30.26 -10.96
C PHE A 5 -37.63 28.99 -10.66
N LEU A 6 -37.17 27.85 -11.20
CA LEU A 6 -37.80 26.54 -11.01
C LEU A 6 -37.33 25.97 -9.67
N GLU A 7 -38.21 25.99 -8.65
CA GLU A 7 -38.00 25.30 -7.39
C GLU A 7 -37.99 23.78 -7.61
N LYS A 8 -36.85 23.15 -7.35
CA LYS A 8 -36.78 21.70 -7.14
C LYS A 8 -37.14 21.40 -5.68
N LYS A 9 -38.32 20.85 -5.45
CA LYS A 9 -38.71 20.25 -4.17
C LYS A 9 -37.83 19.03 -3.90
N THR A 10 -36.93 19.13 -2.93
CA THR A 10 -36.41 17.95 -2.23
C THR A 10 -37.49 17.52 -1.24
N SER A 11 -38.16 16.40 -1.57
CA SER A 11 -39.10 15.74 -0.68
C SER A 11 -38.34 15.20 0.53
N SER A 12 -38.42 15.91 1.64
CA SER A 12 -38.18 15.32 2.96
C SER A 12 -39.50 14.68 3.40
N GLU A 13 -39.56 13.36 3.38
CA GLU A 13 -40.50 12.65 4.23
C GLU A 13 -39.78 11.40 4.75
N THR A 14 -39.51 11.49 6.04
CA THR A 14 -39.06 10.47 6.96
C THR A 14 -40.13 9.40 7.18
N GLU A 15 -39.73 8.25 7.73
CA GLU A 15 -40.55 7.07 8.08
C GLU A 15 -40.69 6.10 6.89
N GLU A 16 -40.26 4.82 6.92
CA GLU A 16 -40.09 3.88 8.02
C GLU A 16 -38.86 2.98 7.73
N VAL A 17 -37.84 3.03 8.59
CA VAL A 17 -36.81 1.97 8.62
C VAL A 17 -37.38 0.87 9.49
N ASP A 18 -38.27 0.08 8.91
CA ASP A 18 -38.89 -1.06 9.57
C ASP A 18 -37.83 -2.14 9.83
N SER A 19 -37.42 -2.18 11.09
CA SER A 19 -37.12 -3.40 11.85
C SER A 19 -36.34 -4.50 11.13
N ILE A 20 -35.10 -4.23 10.74
CA ILE A 20 -34.10 -5.31 10.65
C ILE A 20 -33.34 -5.37 11.97
N LYS A 21 -34.05 -5.78 13.03
CA LYS A 21 -33.42 -6.45 14.16
C LYS A 21 -33.02 -7.84 13.65
N HIS A 22 -31.86 -7.94 13.02
CA HIS A 22 -31.20 -9.24 12.96
C HIS A 22 -30.86 -9.60 14.40
N SER A 23 -31.63 -10.51 15.01
CA SER A 23 -31.22 -11.23 16.21
C SER A 23 -29.93 -11.98 15.88
N ILE A 24 -28.79 -11.31 16.06
CA ILE A 24 -27.48 -11.95 16.17
C ILE A 24 -27.43 -12.49 17.59
N GLY A 25 -28.12 -13.61 17.79
CA GLY A 25 -28.40 -14.17 19.11
C GLY A 25 -29.49 -15.24 19.01
N GLY A 26 -29.38 -16.11 18.01
CA GLY A 26 -30.18 -17.32 17.97
C GLY A 26 -29.52 -18.37 18.86
N GLU A 27 -30.24 -18.85 19.88
CA GLU A 27 -29.84 -20.01 20.67
C GLU A 27 -29.83 -21.23 19.74
N ILE A 28 -28.63 -21.73 19.40
CA ILE A 28 -28.49 -22.88 18.49
C ILE A 28 -28.94 -24.13 19.26
N ASN A 29 -30.05 -24.74 18.84
CA ASN A 29 -30.57 -25.97 19.43
C ASN A 29 -29.61 -27.15 19.11
N PRO A 30 -29.31 -28.05 20.07
CA PRO A 30 -28.47 -29.24 19.86
C PRO A 30 -28.77 -30.08 18.60
N GLU A 31 -30.03 -30.15 18.14
CA GLU A 31 -30.39 -30.84 16.89
C GLU A 31 -29.78 -30.18 15.64
N GLN A 32 -29.67 -28.86 15.63
CA GLN A 32 -29.04 -28.12 14.53
C GLN A 32 -27.53 -28.37 14.51
N TRP A 33 -26.90 -28.44 15.69
CA TRP A 33 -25.49 -28.77 15.81
C TRP A 33 -25.17 -30.18 15.30
N ALA A 34 -26.01 -31.16 15.63
CA ALA A 34 -25.85 -32.54 15.15
C ALA A 34 -25.90 -32.63 13.61
N SER A 35 -26.67 -31.77 12.94
CA SER A 35 -26.71 -31.70 11.49
C SER A 35 -25.41 -31.14 10.90
N ILE A 36 -24.88 -30.06 11.49
CA ILE A 36 -23.59 -29.46 11.09
C ILE A 36 -22.45 -30.46 11.28
N GLN A 37 -22.44 -31.18 12.40
CA GLN A 37 -21.41 -32.17 12.71
C GLN A 37 -21.39 -33.31 11.69
N LYS A 38 -22.57 -33.73 11.24
CA LYS A 38 -22.73 -34.76 10.20
C LYS A 38 -22.16 -34.30 8.84
N ASP A 39 -22.36 -33.03 8.50
CA ASP A 39 -21.89 -32.48 7.22
C ASP A 39 -20.39 -32.14 7.25
N CYS A 40 -19.84 -31.79 8.42
CA CYS A 40 -18.44 -31.39 8.58
C CYS A 40 -17.49 -32.55 8.97
N ASN A 41 -17.98 -33.76 9.25
CA ASN A 41 -17.18 -34.91 9.69
C ASN A 41 -16.23 -34.61 10.89
N THR A 42 -16.57 -33.60 11.69
CA THR A 42 -15.80 -33.20 12.87
C THR A 42 -16.40 -33.85 14.11
N ASN A 43 -15.56 -34.27 15.06
CA ASN A 43 -16.00 -34.82 16.35
C ASN A 43 -15.76 -33.81 17.47
N ILE A 44 -16.13 -32.56 17.20
CA ILE A 44 -16.01 -31.44 18.15
C ILE A 44 -17.38 -31.22 18.80
N SER A 45 -17.40 -31.11 20.14
CA SER A 45 -18.62 -30.74 20.86
C SER A 45 -18.97 -29.29 20.61
N PHE A 46 -20.25 -28.94 20.79
CA PHE A 46 -20.70 -27.56 20.69
C PHE A 46 -19.96 -26.64 21.67
N GLU A 47 -19.75 -27.13 22.90
CA GLU A 47 -19.02 -26.42 23.94
C GLU A 47 -17.57 -26.16 23.54
N ALA A 48 -16.90 -27.13 22.91
CA ALA A 48 -15.52 -26.97 22.44
C ALA A 48 -15.41 -26.02 21.23
N PHE A 49 -16.48 -25.90 20.43
CA PHE A 49 -16.56 -24.91 19.36
C PHE A 49 -16.73 -23.48 19.90
N LEU A 50 -17.54 -23.30 20.95
CA LEU A 50 -17.70 -21.99 21.60
C LEU A 50 -16.45 -21.55 22.38
N ASP A 51 -15.64 -22.50 22.86
CA ASP A 51 -14.43 -22.21 23.62
C ASP A 51 -13.32 -21.53 22.79
N VAL A 52 -13.47 -21.50 21.45
CA VAL A 52 -12.54 -20.80 20.54
C VAL A 52 -12.50 -19.30 20.82
N ASP A 53 -13.63 -18.70 21.23
CA ASP A 53 -13.70 -17.26 21.53
C ASP A 53 -13.10 -16.90 22.90
N ASN A 54 -12.91 -17.88 23.80
CA ASN A 54 -12.27 -17.67 25.10
C ASN A 54 -10.74 -17.56 24.97
N GLU A 55 -10.15 -18.16 23.93
CA GLU A 55 -8.71 -18.10 23.64
C GLU A 55 -8.34 -16.89 22.77
N LEU A 56 -9.32 -16.28 22.09
CA LEU A 56 -9.11 -15.04 21.35
C LEU A 56 -8.96 -13.89 22.34
N GLN A 57 -7.84 -13.18 22.26
CA GLN A 57 -7.61 -11.98 23.03
C GLN A 57 -8.69 -10.96 22.66
N THR A 58 -9.74 -10.86 23.50
CA THR A 58 -10.78 -9.84 23.32
C THR A 58 -10.10 -8.48 23.30
N CYS A 59 -10.53 -7.59 22.39
CA CYS A 59 -10.02 -6.21 22.36
C CYS A 59 -10.25 -5.58 23.73
N GLY A 60 -9.21 -5.56 24.56
CA GLY A 60 -9.23 -4.88 25.84
C GLY A 60 -9.55 -3.40 25.60
N THR A 61 -10.27 -2.79 26.53
CA THR A 61 -10.48 -1.34 26.47
C THR A 61 -9.14 -0.66 26.72
N MET A 62 -8.50 -0.20 25.64
CA MET A 62 -7.25 0.55 25.75
C MET A 62 -7.57 1.95 26.24
N SER A 63 -6.93 2.39 27.32
CA SER A 63 -7.06 3.77 27.78
C SER A 63 -6.25 4.72 26.89
N ASP A 64 -6.67 5.99 26.79
CA ASP A 64 -5.95 7.02 26.01
C ASP A 64 -4.46 7.09 26.37
N LYS A 65 -4.11 6.82 27.62
CA LYS A 65 -2.72 6.80 28.10
C LYS A 65 -1.92 5.64 27.51
N GLU A 66 -2.53 4.47 27.41
CA GLU A 66 -1.91 3.30 26.80
C GLU A 66 -1.79 3.47 25.29
N ILE A 67 -2.80 4.07 24.64
CA ILE A 67 -2.74 4.41 23.21
C ILE A 67 -1.55 5.34 22.93
N VAL A 68 -1.44 6.43 23.70
CA VAL A 68 -0.34 7.39 23.56
C VAL A 68 1.01 6.74 23.87
N ALA A 69 1.10 5.88 24.89
CA ALA A 69 2.33 5.17 25.22
C ALA A 69 2.74 4.21 24.09
N ASN A 70 1.79 3.50 23.47
CA ASN A 70 2.06 2.59 22.36
C ASN A 70 2.55 3.35 21.12
N ILE A 71 1.88 4.44 20.76
CA ILE A 71 2.30 5.30 19.63
C ILE A 71 3.69 5.87 19.89
N ASN A 72 3.96 6.35 21.11
CA ASN A 72 5.28 6.91 21.44
C ASN A 72 6.38 5.84 21.49
N ALA A 73 6.07 4.61 21.90
CA ALA A 73 7.00 3.50 21.84
C ALA A 73 7.32 3.10 20.40
N GLU A 74 6.31 3.02 19.54
CA GLU A 74 6.45 2.73 18.11
C GLU A 74 7.26 3.81 17.38
N ILE A 75 7.06 5.09 17.72
CA ILE A 75 7.84 6.21 17.16
C ILE A 75 9.27 6.27 17.75
N SER A 76 9.49 5.79 18.97
CA SER A 76 10.82 5.81 19.61
C SER A 76 11.81 4.85 18.95
N ASP A 77 11.34 3.78 18.32
CA ASP A 77 12.20 2.87 17.55
C ASP A 77 12.51 3.44 16.15
N GLU A 78 11.64 4.29 15.60
CA GLU A 78 11.79 4.91 14.27
C GLU A 78 12.77 6.11 14.27
N GLU A 79 12.87 6.88 15.37
CA GLU A 79 13.69 8.11 15.39
C GLU A 79 15.19 7.85 15.65
N ASN A 80 15.57 6.62 16.02
CA ASN A 80 16.98 6.21 16.21
C ASN A 80 17.48 5.25 15.12
N GLU A 81 16.65 4.93 14.14
CA GLU A 81 17.14 4.62 12.81
C GLU A 81 17.59 5.95 12.20
N GLU A 82 18.87 6.32 12.41
CA GLU A 82 19.58 7.00 11.33
C GLU A 82 19.19 6.21 10.09
N LEU A 83 18.42 6.83 9.19
CA LEU A 83 18.05 6.25 7.91
C LEU A 83 19.30 5.57 7.39
N ASP A 84 19.33 4.24 7.49
CA ASP A 84 20.39 3.45 6.92
C ASP A 84 20.47 3.98 5.50
N GLU A 85 21.63 4.54 5.13
CA GLU A 85 21.92 4.95 3.77
C GLU A 85 21.86 3.66 2.98
N GLN A 86 20.63 3.22 2.66
CA GLN A 86 20.27 1.94 2.09
C GLN A 86 21.35 1.62 1.10
N GLU A 87 22.25 0.68 1.45
CA GLU A 87 23.55 0.47 0.80
C GLU A 87 23.41 0.83 -0.67
N ARG A 88 23.75 2.07 -1.05
CA ARG A 88 23.45 2.53 -2.41
C ARG A 88 24.44 1.80 -3.27
N LYS A 89 23.99 0.64 -3.76
CA LYS A 89 24.77 -0.20 -4.65
C LYS A 89 25.28 0.69 -5.75
N THR A 90 26.60 0.87 -5.79
CA THR A 90 27.24 1.75 -6.77
C THR A 90 26.93 1.19 -8.15
N VAL A 91 26.06 1.88 -8.89
CA VAL A 91 25.66 1.47 -10.23
C VAL A 91 26.83 1.69 -11.17
N THR A 92 27.20 0.65 -11.92
CA THR A 92 28.27 0.75 -12.91
C THR A 92 27.77 1.43 -14.18
N VAL A 93 28.66 2.11 -14.92
CA VAL A 93 28.32 2.74 -16.22
C VAL A 93 27.65 1.74 -17.18
N LYS A 94 28.09 0.48 -17.15
CA LYS A 94 27.53 -0.60 -17.99
C LYS A 94 26.10 -0.98 -17.61
N GLU A 95 25.76 -0.94 -16.32
CA GLU A 95 24.38 -1.16 -15.86
C GLU A 95 23.50 0.03 -16.26
N THR A 96 24.03 1.25 -16.15
CA THR A 96 23.33 2.47 -16.60
C THR A 96 23.06 2.45 -18.11
N GLU A 97 24.05 2.08 -18.94
CA GLU A 97 23.87 1.93 -20.40
C GLU A 97 22.73 0.95 -20.73
N LYS A 98 22.73 -0.23 -20.10
CA LYS A 98 21.66 -1.23 -20.30
C LYS A 98 20.29 -0.74 -19.84
N ALA A 99 20.23 -0.01 -18.73
CA ALA A 99 18.98 0.54 -18.22
C ALA A 99 18.40 1.59 -19.17
N VAL A 100 19.26 2.43 -19.77
CA VAL A 100 18.87 3.42 -20.78
C VAL A 100 18.41 2.75 -22.07
N GLU A 101 19.14 1.73 -22.56
CA GLU A 101 18.72 0.95 -23.73
C GLU A 101 17.34 0.29 -23.52
N LEU A 102 17.12 -0.29 -22.34
CA LEU A 102 15.83 -0.89 -21.99
C LEU A 102 14.71 0.16 -21.99
N LEU A 103 14.97 1.32 -21.36
CA LEU A 103 14.02 2.42 -21.29
C LEU A 103 13.66 2.95 -22.69
N GLN A 104 14.65 3.09 -23.57
CA GLN A 104 14.45 3.49 -24.95
C GLN A 104 13.56 2.48 -25.69
N SER A 105 13.88 1.18 -25.62
CA SER A 105 13.09 0.13 -26.26
C SER A 105 11.63 0.10 -25.76
N PHE A 106 11.42 0.39 -24.48
CA PHE A 106 10.09 0.50 -23.90
C PHE A 106 9.33 1.71 -24.44
N LEU A 107 9.96 2.89 -24.51
CA LEU A 107 9.29 4.07 -25.08
C LEU A 107 8.97 3.91 -26.57
N GLU A 108 9.83 3.25 -27.33
CA GLU A 108 9.58 2.92 -28.74
C GLU A 108 8.41 1.94 -28.92
N SER A 109 8.10 1.13 -27.90
CA SER A 109 6.96 0.21 -27.92
C SER A 109 5.60 0.87 -27.62
N ILE A 110 5.60 2.12 -27.14
CA ILE A 110 4.38 2.84 -26.77
C ILE A 110 3.91 3.71 -27.94
N ASP A 111 2.67 3.48 -28.38
CA ASP A 111 2.03 4.35 -29.37
C ASP A 111 1.72 5.75 -28.78
N ASN A 112 1.97 6.80 -29.56
CA ASN A 112 1.71 8.22 -29.21
C ASN A 112 2.52 8.77 -28.03
N ILE A 113 3.72 8.25 -27.78
CA ILE A 113 4.64 8.85 -26.82
C ILE A 113 5.07 10.25 -27.30
N GLY A 114 5.05 11.23 -26.39
CA GLY A 114 5.48 12.60 -26.67
C GLY A 114 6.98 12.70 -26.95
N THR A 115 7.39 13.61 -27.83
CA THR A 115 8.80 13.82 -28.21
C THR A 115 9.64 14.29 -27.03
N GLU A 116 9.02 14.87 -26.00
CA GLU A 116 9.68 15.25 -24.75
C GLU A 116 10.34 14.05 -24.07
N SER A 117 9.73 12.87 -24.16
CA SER A 117 10.25 11.64 -23.54
C SER A 117 11.54 11.19 -24.22
N PHE A 118 11.57 11.24 -25.55
CA PHE A 118 12.79 10.95 -26.32
C PHE A 118 13.88 12.00 -26.09
N CYS A 119 13.51 13.29 -25.96
CA CYS A 119 14.46 14.35 -25.60
C CYS A 119 15.09 14.13 -24.21
N ALA A 120 14.29 13.65 -23.25
CA ALA A 120 14.79 13.31 -21.92
C ALA A 120 15.76 12.11 -21.96
N ILE A 121 15.44 11.06 -22.73
CA ILE A 121 16.35 9.92 -22.93
C ILE A 121 17.64 10.35 -23.61
N ALA A 122 17.58 11.14 -24.67
CA ALA A 122 18.78 11.64 -25.36
C ALA A 122 19.69 12.45 -24.42
N THR A 123 19.10 13.17 -23.46
CA THR A 123 19.85 13.88 -22.42
C THR A 123 20.55 12.90 -21.47
N LEU A 124 19.85 11.82 -21.05
CA LEU A 124 20.43 10.76 -20.22
C LEU A 124 21.55 10.00 -20.94
N GLU A 125 21.37 9.66 -22.21
CA GLU A 125 22.43 9.02 -23.02
C GLU A 125 23.69 9.89 -23.06
N LYS A 126 23.51 11.19 -23.29
CA LYS A 126 24.62 12.14 -23.32
C LYS A 126 25.37 12.22 -21.98
N THR A 127 24.66 12.19 -20.85
CA THR A 127 25.31 12.23 -19.53
C THR A 127 26.07 10.95 -19.23
N VAL A 128 25.55 9.78 -19.62
CA VAL A 128 26.24 8.50 -19.49
C VAL A 128 27.53 8.48 -20.33
N LEU A 129 27.48 8.99 -21.56
CA LEU A 129 28.67 9.12 -22.41
C LEU A 129 29.73 10.03 -21.79
N LEU A 130 29.34 11.20 -21.28
CA LEU A 130 30.26 12.14 -20.62
C LEU A 130 30.91 11.54 -19.38
N GLN A 131 30.15 10.77 -18.58
CA GLN A 131 30.72 10.05 -17.43
C GLN A 131 31.70 8.97 -17.88
N LYS A 132 31.38 8.21 -18.92
CA LYS A 132 32.27 7.19 -19.47
C LYS A 132 33.59 7.79 -19.95
N ASP A 133 33.53 8.91 -20.67
CA ASP A 133 34.72 9.61 -21.13
C ASP A 133 35.52 10.17 -19.94
N SER A 134 34.87 10.81 -18.98
CA SER A 134 35.53 11.31 -17.76
C SER A 134 36.28 10.21 -17.01
N VAL A 135 35.64 9.05 -16.81
CA VAL A 135 36.28 7.87 -16.16
C VAL A 135 37.43 7.32 -17.01
N ARG A 136 37.35 7.40 -18.34
CA ARG A 136 38.39 6.91 -19.25
C ARG A 136 39.62 7.82 -19.30
N TRP A 137 39.43 9.13 -19.12
CA TRP A 137 40.52 10.12 -19.13
C TRP A 137 41.12 10.38 -17.75
N GLN A 138 40.46 9.98 -16.67
CA GLN A 138 40.99 10.06 -15.31
C GLN A 138 42.00 8.95 -15.04
N THR A 139 43.28 9.27 -15.21
CA THR A 139 44.38 8.35 -14.86
C THR A 139 45.09 8.81 -13.58
N SER A 140 44.97 10.10 -13.24
CA SER A 140 45.64 10.74 -12.11
C SER A 140 44.82 11.91 -11.56
N ILE A 141 44.90 12.16 -10.26
CA ILE A 141 44.28 13.33 -9.57
C ILE A 141 44.72 14.68 -10.18
N LYS A 142 45.87 14.73 -10.85
CA LYS A 142 46.35 15.96 -11.51
C LYS A 142 45.53 16.34 -12.74
N ASP A 143 44.77 15.39 -13.31
CA ASP A 143 43.94 15.60 -14.51
C ASP A 143 42.70 16.48 -14.20
N PHE A 144 42.44 16.78 -12.91
CA PHE A 144 41.40 17.72 -12.47
C PHE A 144 41.82 19.19 -12.52
N PHE A 145 43.12 19.49 -12.58
CA PHE A 145 43.66 20.84 -12.31
C PHE A 145 44.28 21.54 -13.53
N PHE A 146 44.18 20.95 -14.73
CA PHE A 146 44.69 21.52 -15.98
C PHE A 146 43.59 21.56 -17.04
#